data_AF-A0A015LH86-F1
#
_entry.id   AF-A0A015LH86-F1
#
_cell.length_a   1.000
_cell.length_b   1.000
_cell.length_c   1.000
_cell.angle_alpha   90.00
_cell.angle_beta   90.00
_cell.angle_gamma   90.00
#
_symmetry.space_group_name_H-M   'P 1'
#
loop_
_entity.id
_entity.type
_entity.pdbx_description
1 polymer ?
#
loop_
_entity_poly.entity_id
_entity_poly.type
_entity_poly.pdbx_seq_one_letter_code
_entity_poly.pdbx_strand_id
1 'polypeptide(L)'
;MQQINTRLLKNRLAQLDIPVVPNPSHIVPVLVGEAETCKIASDQLLREHGIYVQSINYPTVAKGEERLRITPTPGHNEKMADYLVNALETIWRKNGFKRVNDWKNLGGRAGVGTNAPNPKPIWTDSQLS
;
A
#
# COMPACT_ATOMS: atom_id res chain seq x y z
N MET A 1 18.24 5.87 -4.33
CA MET A 1 17.39 5.09 -5.27
C MET A 1 16.20 4.39 -4.61
N GLN A 2 16.37 3.45 -3.67
CA GLN A 2 15.22 2.74 -3.05
C GLN A 2 14.16 3.70 -2.47
N GLN A 3 14.59 4.68 -1.69
CA GLN A 3 13.69 5.65 -1.06
C GLN A 3 12.92 6.50 -2.09
N ILE A 4 13.55 6.81 -3.23
CA ILE A 4 12.91 7.55 -4.33
C ILE A 4 11.75 6.71 -4.89
N ASN A 5 12.00 5.43 -5.16
CA ASN A 5 10.97 4.50 -5.66
C ASN A 5 9.84 4.31 -4.65
N THR A 6 10.16 4.17 -3.35
CA THR A 6 9.14 4.08 -2.29
C THR A 6 8.27 5.34 -2.24
N ARG A 7 8.89 6.53 -2.28
CA ARG A 7 8.16 7.81 -2.24
C ARG A 7 7.27 7.99 -3.47
N LEU A 8 7.79 7.67 -4.66
CA LEU A 8 7.03 7.69 -5.91
C LEU A 8 5.79 6.79 -5.80
N LEU A 9 5.96 5.55 -5.36
CA LEU A 9 4.85 4.61 -5.21
C LEU A 9 3.82 5.10 -4.17
N LYS A 10 4.27 5.56 -2.99
CA LYS A 10 3.38 6.12 -1.96
C LYS A 10 2.55 7.29 -2.52
N ASN A 11 3.16 8.20 -3.27
CA ASN A 11 2.49 9.35 -3.85
C ASN A 11 1.42 8.95 -4.88
N ARG A 12 1.75 8.01 -5.78
CA ARG A 12 0.80 7.53 -6.80
C ARG A 12 -0.40 6.79 -6.20
N LEU A 13 -0.16 5.96 -5.17
CA LEU A 13 -1.26 5.29 -4.46
C LEU A 13 -2.16 6.29 -3.73
N ALA A 14 -1.58 7.33 -3.13
CA ALA A 14 -2.34 8.39 -2.46
C ALA A 14 -3.24 9.17 -3.44
N GLN A 15 -2.79 9.42 -4.67
CA GLN A 15 -3.61 10.06 -5.71
C GLN A 15 -4.86 9.25 -6.10
N LEU A 16 -4.84 7.95 -5.85
CA LEU A 16 -5.97 7.04 -6.10
C LEU A 16 -6.78 6.72 -4.84
N ASP A 17 -6.50 7.38 -3.71
CA ASP A 17 -7.14 7.07 -2.41
C ASP A 17 -6.91 5.61 -1.96
N ILE A 18 -5.83 4.95 -2.43
CA ILE A 18 -5.47 3.59 -2.00
C ILE A 18 -4.82 3.67 -0.61
N PRO A 19 -5.29 2.88 0.38
CA PRO A 19 -4.95 3.07 1.78
C PRO A 19 -3.55 2.54 2.15
N VAL A 20 -2.53 3.38 2.03
CA VAL A 20 -1.18 3.06 2.54
C VAL A 20 -1.10 3.34 4.05
N VAL A 21 -0.70 2.35 4.84
CA VAL A 21 -0.47 2.54 6.28
C VAL A 21 0.74 3.48 6.49
N PRO A 22 0.55 4.63 7.15
CA PRO A 22 1.61 5.63 7.33
C PRO A 22 2.82 5.04 8.06
N ASN A 23 4.01 5.22 7.48
CA ASN A 23 5.26 4.78 8.10
C ASN A 23 6.46 5.56 7.51
N PRO A 24 7.54 5.77 8.28
CA PRO A 24 8.70 6.54 7.83
C PRO A 24 9.74 5.71 7.05
N SER A 25 9.41 4.45 6.71
CA SER A 25 10.33 3.46 6.13
C SER A 25 10.15 3.24 4.63
N HIS A 26 10.96 2.33 4.08
CA HIS A 26 10.92 1.90 2.67
C HIS A 26 9.72 0.97 2.35
N ILE A 27 9.01 0.46 3.36
CA ILE A 27 7.89 -0.46 3.18
C ILE A 27 6.63 0.32 2.80
N VAL A 28 5.87 -0.20 1.83
CA VAL A 28 4.58 0.32 1.39
C VAL A 28 3.47 -0.70 1.73
N PRO A 29 3.03 -0.73 3.00
CA PRO A 29 1.90 -1.56 3.43
C PRO A 29 0.57 -0.97 2.94
N VAL A 30 -0.19 -1.72 2.14
CA VAL A 30 -1.53 -1.31 1.68
C VAL A 30 -2.59 -2.06 2.50
N LEU A 31 -3.38 -1.32 3.28
CA LEU A 31 -4.40 -1.85 4.17
C LEU A 31 -5.58 -2.44 3.38
N VAL A 32 -5.96 -3.67 3.71
CA VAL A 32 -7.17 -4.33 3.19
C VAL A 32 -8.19 -4.54 4.31
N GLY A 33 -7.71 -4.95 5.49
CA GLY A 33 -8.48 -5.03 6.73
C GLY A 33 -9.38 -6.26 6.88
N GLU A 34 -9.20 -7.28 6.03
CA GLU A 34 -9.79 -8.61 6.19
C GLU A 34 -8.90 -9.64 5.47
N ALA A 35 -8.75 -10.85 6.04
CA ALA A 35 -7.76 -11.84 5.62
C ALA A 35 -8.09 -12.53 4.28
N GLU A 36 -9.35 -12.91 4.07
CA GLU A 36 -9.81 -13.55 2.84
C GLU A 36 -9.70 -12.58 1.66
N THR A 37 -10.16 -11.35 1.87
CA THR A 37 -10.07 -10.22 0.93
C THR A 37 -8.62 -9.90 0.59
N CYS A 38 -7.73 -9.88 1.58
CA CYS A 38 -6.30 -9.63 1.35
C CYS A 38 -5.65 -10.76 0.54
N LYS A 39 -6.07 -12.01 0.75
CA LYS A 39 -5.62 -13.15 -0.05
C LYS A 39 -6.14 -13.06 -1.49
N ILE A 40 -7.42 -12.71 -1.68
CA ILE A 40 -8.01 -12.50 -3.02
C ILE A 40 -7.21 -11.44 -3.78
N ALA A 41 -6.88 -10.32 -3.14
CA ALA A 41 -6.09 -9.26 -3.76
C ALA A 41 -4.69 -9.76 -4.20
N SER A 42 -4.00 -10.49 -3.33
CA SER A 42 -2.70 -11.12 -3.63
C SER A 42 -2.80 -12.09 -4.80
N ASP A 43 -3.80 -12.97 -4.79
CA ASP A 43 -4.00 -13.99 -5.83
C ASP A 43 -4.35 -13.35 -7.19
N GLN A 44 -5.16 -12.29 -7.21
CA GLN A 44 -5.50 -11.56 -8.43
C GLN A 44 -4.30 -10.80 -8.99
N LEU A 45 -3.51 -10.12 -8.16
CA LEU A 45 -2.27 -9.47 -8.59
C LEU A 45 -1.34 -10.49 -9.29
N LEU A 46 -1.20 -11.69 -8.72
CA LEU A 46 -0.35 -12.71 -9.29
C LEU A 46 -0.93 -13.29 -10.59
N ARG A 47 -2.19 -13.74 -10.58
CA ARG A 47 -2.79 -14.49 -11.69
C ARG A 47 -3.20 -13.61 -12.87
N GLU A 48 -3.74 -12.43 -12.59
CA GLU A 48 -4.28 -11.53 -13.64
C GLU A 48 -3.23 -10.54 -14.12
N HIS A 49 -2.27 -10.15 -13.27
CA HIS A 49 -1.30 -9.11 -13.59
C HIS A 49 0.17 -9.57 -13.56
N GLY A 50 0.45 -10.81 -13.14
CA GLY A 50 1.83 -11.30 -13.03
C GLY A 50 2.65 -10.61 -11.92
N ILE A 51 1.98 -10.02 -10.92
CA ILE A 51 2.60 -9.27 -9.83
C ILE A 51 2.50 -10.09 -8.55
N TYR A 52 3.63 -10.50 -7.99
CA TYR A 52 3.66 -11.16 -6.69
C TYR A 52 3.76 -10.13 -5.56
N VAL A 53 2.73 -10.05 -4.72
CA VAL A 53 2.72 -9.28 -3.47
C VAL A 53 2.13 -10.13 -2.36
N GLN A 54 2.85 -10.27 -1.25
CA GLN A 54 2.40 -11.11 -0.15
C GLN A 54 1.28 -10.43 0.66
N SER A 55 0.17 -11.14 0.86
CA SER A 55 -0.83 -10.82 1.87
C SER A 55 -0.30 -11.15 3.27
N ILE A 56 -0.33 -10.18 4.19
CA ILE A 56 0.08 -10.35 5.58
C ILE A 56 -1.17 -10.34 6.46
N ASN A 57 -1.40 -11.46 7.14
CA ASN A 57 -2.59 -11.71 7.97
C ASN A 57 -2.19 -12.08 9.41
N TYR A 58 -3.18 -12.36 10.27
CA TYR A 58 -2.95 -12.90 11.61
C TYR A 58 -2.12 -14.21 11.57
N PRO A 59 -1.18 -14.45 12.51
CA PRO A 59 -0.85 -13.65 13.70
C PRO A 59 0.15 -12.52 13.48
N THR A 60 0.66 -12.31 12.26
CA THR A 60 1.69 -11.31 11.98
C THR A 60 1.19 -9.88 12.16
N VAL A 61 -0.08 -9.64 11.85
CA VAL A 61 -0.78 -8.38 12.12
C VAL A 61 -2.08 -8.65 12.88
N ALA A 62 -2.58 -7.65 13.61
CA ALA A 62 -3.85 -7.74 14.30
C ALA A 62 -5.00 -7.98 13.31
N LYS A 63 -6.04 -8.67 13.77
CA LYS A 63 -7.26 -8.87 12.98
C LYS A 63 -7.88 -7.53 12.61
N GLY A 64 -8.29 -7.36 11.36
CA GLY A 64 -8.79 -6.09 10.83
C GLY A 64 -7.69 -5.14 10.35
N GLU A 65 -6.42 -5.53 10.45
CA GLU A 65 -5.27 -4.78 9.91
C GLU A 65 -4.46 -5.56 8.87
N GLU A 66 -5.10 -6.55 8.25
CA GLU A 66 -4.56 -7.33 7.14
C GLU A 66 -4.19 -6.41 5.98
N ARG A 67 -3.04 -6.69 5.35
CA ARG A 67 -2.44 -5.75 4.40
C ARG A 67 -1.56 -6.45 3.38
N LEU A 68 -1.48 -5.88 2.18
CA LEU A 68 -0.48 -6.23 1.19
C LEU A 68 0.85 -5.57 1.55
N ARG A 69 1.94 -6.33 1.58
CA ARG A 69 3.27 -5.79 1.90
C ARG A 69 4.11 -5.61 0.63
N ILE A 70 4.23 -4.37 0.18
CA ILE A 70 5.05 -4.02 -0.98
C ILE A 70 6.39 -3.44 -0.50
N THR A 71 7.49 -3.92 -1.08
CA THR A 71 8.85 -3.47 -0.74
C THR A 71 9.63 -3.08 -1.99
N PRO A 72 9.53 -1.82 -2.45
CA PRO A 72 10.31 -1.34 -3.57
C PRO A 72 11.81 -1.50 -3.29
N THR A 73 12.57 -1.82 -4.34
CA THR A 73 14.03 -1.95 -4.32
C THR A 73 14.65 -1.02 -5.36
N PRO A 74 15.98 -0.80 -5.36
CA PRO A 74 16.64 -0.03 -6.41
C PRO A 74 16.42 -0.57 -7.83
N GLY A 75 16.16 -1.87 -7.99
CA GLY A 75 15.90 -2.50 -9.29
C GLY A 75 14.50 -2.25 -9.84
N HIS A 76 13.58 -1.71 -9.03
CA HIS A 76 12.29 -1.27 -9.53
C HIS A 76 12.43 0.10 -10.18
N ASN A 77 11.75 0.31 -11.30
CA ASN A 77 11.73 1.60 -11.99
C ASN A 77 10.30 2.20 -11.99
N GLU A 78 10.21 3.41 -12.51
CA GLU A 78 8.96 4.17 -12.59
C GLU A 78 7.85 3.42 -13.35
N LYS A 79 8.17 2.78 -14.48
CA LYS A 79 7.20 2.01 -15.29
C LYS A 79 6.64 0.81 -14.52
N MET A 80 7.49 0.12 -13.76
CA MET A 80 7.05 -0.99 -12.90
C MET A 80 6.13 -0.49 -11.77
N ALA A 81 6.42 0.69 -11.21
CA ALA A 81 5.55 1.30 -10.22
C ALA A 81 4.19 1.70 -10.82
N ASP A 82 4.17 2.26 -12.03
CA ASP A 82 2.92 2.57 -12.76
C ASP A 82 2.09 1.31 -13.02
N TYR A 83 2.75 0.24 -13.49
CA TYR A 83 2.10 -1.03 -13.74
C TYR A 83 1.44 -1.60 -12.47
N LEU A 84 2.17 -1.58 -11.34
CA LEU A 84 1.65 -1.99 -10.04
C LEU A 84 0.46 -1.12 -9.58
N VAL A 85 0.56 0.20 -9.71
CA VAL A 85 -0.50 1.13 -9.32
C VAL A 85 -1.78 0.88 -10.13
N ASN A 86 -1.66 0.68 -11.44
CA ASN A 86 -2.78 0.40 -12.32
C ASN A 86 -3.42 -0.97 -12.03
N ALA A 87 -2.61 -1.99 -11.75
CA ALA A 87 -3.10 -3.31 -11.34
C ALA A 87 -3.86 -3.24 -10.00
N LEU A 88 -3.29 -2.55 -9.01
CA LEU A 88 -3.95 -2.32 -7.72
C LEU A 88 -5.27 -1.59 -7.89
N GLU A 89 -5.31 -0.53 -8.69
CA GLU A 89 -6.53 0.23 -8.94
C GLU A 89 -7.61 -0.62 -9.62
N THR A 90 -7.21 -1.46 -10.59
CA THR A 90 -8.11 -2.38 -11.29
C THR A 90 -8.78 -3.34 -10.30
N ILE A 91 -8.01 -4.02 -9.47
CA ILE A 91 -8.57 -4.96 -8.48
C ILE A 91 -9.33 -4.23 -7.36
N TRP A 92 -8.91 -3.02 -6.95
CA TRP A 92 -9.63 -2.24 -5.95
C TRP A 92 -11.04 -1.91 -6.42
N ARG A 93 -11.17 -1.45 -7.67
CA ARG A 93 -12.48 -1.16 -8.28
C ARG A 93 -13.31 -2.42 -8.46
N LYS A 94 -12.72 -3.49 -9.01
CA LYS A 94 -13.40 -4.76 -9.30
C LYS A 94 -14.07 -5.36 -8.06
N ASN A 95 -13.39 -5.32 -6.92
CA ASN A 95 -13.87 -5.96 -5.70
C ASN A 95 -14.51 -4.98 -4.69
N GLY A 96 -14.53 -3.67 -4.98
CA GLY A 96 -15.07 -2.67 -4.06
C GLY A 96 -14.29 -2.57 -2.74
N PHE A 97 -12.97 -2.71 -2.79
CA PHE A 97 -12.15 -2.61 -1.58
C PHE A 97 -12.17 -1.19 -1.00
N LYS A 98 -12.11 -1.10 0.33
CA LYS A 98 -12.14 0.17 1.06
C LYS A 98 -10.97 1.06 0.65
N ARG A 99 -11.27 2.32 0.40
CA ARG A 99 -10.32 3.41 0.14
C ARG A 99 -10.06 4.21 1.41
N VAL A 100 -9.13 5.16 1.38
CA VAL A 100 -8.79 5.97 2.56
C VAL A 100 -10.03 6.70 3.10
N ASN A 101 -10.89 7.22 2.23
CA ASN A 101 -12.11 7.91 2.67
C ASN A 101 -13.11 6.96 3.36
N ASP A 102 -13.22 5.71 2.92
CA ASP A 102 -14.05 4.70 3.59
C ASP A 102 -13.52 4.41 4.99
N TRP A 103 -12.19 4.25 5.12
CA TRP A 103 -11.56 4.06 6.43
C TRP A 103 -11.78 5.26 7.33
N LYS A 104 -11.70 6.49 6.80
CA LYS A 104 -11.99 7.72 7.56
C LYS A 104 -13.43 7.73 8.09
N ASN A 105 -14.40 7.35 7.26
CA ASN A 105 -15.81 7.27 7.68
C ASN A 105 -16.05 6.20 8.76
N LEU A 106 -15.18 5.18 8.83
CA LEU A 106 -15.20 4.14 9.85
C LEU A 106 -14.37 4.49 11.11
N GLY A 107 -13.85 5.71 11.23
CA GLY A 107 -13.03 6.16 12.36
C GLY A 107 -11.53 5.85 12.24
N GLY A 108 -11.10 5.33 11.09
CA GLY A 108 -9.72 5.01 10.76
C GLY A 108 -9.24 3.67 11.31
N ARG A 109 -8.14 3.16 10.76
CA ARG A 109 -7.52 1.88 11.17
C ARG A 109 -6.04 1.88 10.80
N ALA A 110 -5.18 1.33 11.66
CA ALA A 110 -3.73 1.25 11.42
C ALA A 110 -3.11 2.60 10.97
N GLY A 111 -3.65 3.74 11.43
CA GLY A 111 -3.23 5.08 11.03
C GLY A 111 -3.80 5.59 9.70
N VAL A 112 -4.49 4.76 8.91
CA VAL A 112 -5.22 5.18 7.71
C VAL A 112 -6.54 5.84 8.10
N GLY A 113 -6.85 7.00 7.52
CA GLY A 113 -8.11 7.71 7.76
C GLY A 113 -8.25 8.28 9.18
N THR A 114 -7.18 8.29 9.97
CA THR A 114 -7.15 8.91 11.29
C THR A 114 -6.64 10.34 11.21
N ASN A 115 -6.89 11.15 12.24
CA ASN A 115 -6.31 12.50 12.37
C ASN A 115 -4.86 12.49 12.89
N ALA A 116 -4.21 11.32 12.94
CA ALA A 116 -2.85 11.22 13.44
C ALA A 116 -1.86 11.89 12.46
N PRO A 117 -0.84 12.59 12.95
CA PRO A 117 0.16 13.18 12.08
C PRO A 117 0.93 12.10 11.32
N ASN A 118 1.17 12.32 10.03
CA ASN A 118 2.00 11.41 9.24
C ASN A 118 3.44 11.43 9.78
N PRO A 119 4.08 10.25 9.93
CA PRO A 119 5.44 10.17 10.42
C PRO A 119 6.40 10.80 9.41
N LYS A 120 7.35 11.59 9.90
CA LYS A 120 8.38 12.22 9.06
C LYS A 120 9.30 11.14 8.46
N PRO A 121 9.61 11.18 7.16
CA PRO A 121 10.56 10.24 6.55
C PRO A 121 11.92 10.28 7.25
N ILE A 122 12.57 9.11 7.41
CA ILE A 122 13.91 9.02 8.02
C ILE A 122 14.97 9.71 7.14
N TRP A 123 14.84 9.57 5.82
CA TRP A 123 15.73 10.19 4.84
C TRP A 123 15.16 11.53 4.40
N THR A 124 15.94 12.60 4.54
CA THR A 124 15.56 13.96 4.12
C THR A 124 15.81 14.16 2.63
N ASP A 125 15.22 15.21 2.06
CA ASP A 125 15.41 15.51 0.63
C ASP A 125 16.87 15.86 0.31
N SER A 126 17.56 16.57 1.21
CA SER A 126 18.99 16.86 1.05
C SER A 126 19.89 15.63 1.12
N GLN A 127 19.44 14.53 1.73
CA GLN A 127 20.19 13.26 1.75
C GLN A 127 19.91 12.40 0.51
N LEU A 128 18.92 12.79 -0.30
CA LEU A 128 18.48 12.05 -1.49
C LEU A 128 18.81 12.79 -2.80
N SER A 129 19.26 14.04 -2.72
CA SER A 129 19.74 14.88 -3.83
C SER A 129 21.14 14.50 -4.29
#